data_AF-A0A847NN21-F1
#
_entry.id   AF-A0A847NN21-F1
#
_cell.length_a   1.000
_cell.length_b   1.000
_cell.length_c   1.000
_cell.angle_alpha   90.00
_cell.angle_beta   90.00
_cell.angle_gamma   90.00
#
_symmetry.space_group_name_H-M   'P 1'
#
loop_
_entity.id
_entity.type
_entity.pdbx_description
1 polymer ?
#
loop_
_entity_poly.entity_id
_entity_poly.type
_entity_poly.pdbx_seq_one_letter_code
_entity_poly.pdbx_strand_id
1 'polypeptide(L)'
;MKKIVLVLFLLLNLTYAKEHRFENLLDAISISCYTKDFSEIKEILDSNENLINGDYKGFRVLEYTLSLDKLKPSEKDANLTLKEPYSTLDSIDFHLCQTKVLDILLDYNVEVEYFINQIYTPFSALFMNNSLSSKEKIEFSKKMLKKSKNPKKLATINLPNMPINVVEASFLADELEMFDAYLEMGLVFEDTLFYIMTEPYFKYPEILDFFYGKEMGGNLEIPKTKEFQDKKALSHKYALEYIKFLKSKNHYFDKDKMSAYAKLYEFMKAMGDKDNAWLLQIFSSYIR
;
A
#
# COMPACT_ATOMS: atom_id res chain seq x y z
N MET A 1 5.76 20.79 37.92
CA MET A 1 4.96 19.62 37.49
C MET A 1 5.18 19.24 36.03
N LYS A 2 5.27 20.18 35.06
CA LYS A 2 5.68 19.89 33.66
C LYS A 2 7.03 19.17 33.50
N LYS A 3 7.99 19.47 34.38
CA LYS A 3 9.25 18.74 34.43
C LYS A 3 9.11 17.33 34.98
N ILE A 4 8.16 17.05 35.89
CA ILE A 4 8.11 15.77 36.64
C ILE A 4 7.50 14.64 35.80
N VAL A 5 6.57 14.92 34.88
CA VAL A 5 6.03 13.90 33.96
C VAL A 5 7.03 13.55 32.86
N LEU A 6 7.70 14.55 32.28
CA LEU A 6 8.82 14.33 31.36
C LEU A 6 9.97 13.62 32.08
N VAL A 7 10.25 13.98 33.33
CA VAL A 7 11.26 13.35 34.19
C VAL A 7 10.82 11.97 34.67
N LEU A 8 9.53 11.61 34.75
CA LEU A 8 9.11 10.21 35.00
C LEU A 8 9.19 9.36 33.72
N PHE A 9 8.91 9.95 32.55
CA PHE A 9 9.13 9.30 31.24
C PHE A 9 10.63 9.15 30.92
N LEU A 10 11.47 10.09 31.37
CA LEU A 10 12.94 10.08 31.22
C LEU A 10 13.67 9.31 32.35
N LEU A 11 13.22 9.35 33.61
CA LEU A 11 13.90 8.67 34.74
C LEU A 11 13.67 7.16 34.77
N LEU A 12 12.60 6.66 34.15
CA LEU A 12 12.49 5.22 33.89
C LEU A 12 13.53 4.73 32.87
N ASN A 13 14.09 5.64 32.05
CA ASN A 13 15.08 5.35 31.00
C ASN A 13 16.53 5.75 31.35
N LEU A 14 16.76 6.58 32.37
CA LEU A 14 18.08 7.17 32.67
C LEU A 14 19.02 6.33 33.55
N THR A 15 18.67 5.09 33.89
CA THR A 15 19.57 4.19 34.66
C THR A 15 20.23 3.09 33.84
N TYR A 16 20.01 3.03 32.53
CA TYR A 16 20.68 2.02 31.71
C TYR A 16 21.91 2.60 31.01
N ALA A 17 23.05 1.94 31.24
CA ALA A 17 24.19 1.99 30.35
C ALA A 17 23.72 1.98 28.89
N LYS A 18 24.41 2.71 28.00
CA LYS A 18 24.20 2.73 26.54
C LYS A 18 24.35 1.32 25.96
N GLU A 19 23.40 0.44 26.21
CA GLU A 19 23.21 -0.80 25.48
C GLU A 19 22.30 -0.43 24.32
N HIS A 20 22.79 -0.60 23.09
CA HIS A 20 22.04 -0.35 21.86
C HIS A 20 20.91 -1.39 21.72
N ARG A 21 19.80 -1.16 22.45
CA ARG A 21 18.60 -1.99 22.54
C ARG A 21 17.45 -1.42 21.72
N PHE A 22 16.52 -2.30 21.33
CA PHE A 22 15.40 -1.95 20.46
C PHE A 22 14.48 -0.89 21.08
N GLU A 23 14.26 -0.98 22.39
CA GLU A 23 13.47 0.01 23.15
C GLU A 23 14.08 1.42 23.03
N ASN A 24 15.42 1.54 23.10
CA ASN A 24 16.11 2.82 22.95
C ASN A 24 15.92 3.42 21.55
N LEU A 25 15.80 2.60 20.50
CA LEU A 25 15.53 3.09 19.15
C LEU A 25 14.10 3.60 19.00
N LEU A 26 13.11 2.91 19.57
CA LEU A 26 11.72 3.40 19.56
C LEU A 26 11.57 4.69 20.37
N ASP A 27 12.27 4.79 21.51
CA ASP A 27 12.31 5.99 22.33
C ASP A 27 12.98 7.15 21.59
N ALA A 28 14.12 6.89 20.93
CA ALA A 28 14.79 7.88 20.10
C ALA A 28 13.87 8.39 18.98
N ILE A 29 13.14 7.50 18.28
CA ILE A 29 12.15 7.92 17.27
C ILE A 29 11.07 8.82 17.88
N SER A 30 10.51 8.41 19.02
CA SER A 30 9.44 9.17 19.70
C SER A 30 9.91 10.57 20.14
N ILE A 31 11.11 10.64 20.74
CA ILE A 31 11.73 11.89 21.17
C ILE A 31 12.06 12.76 19.97
N SER A 32 12.63 12.19 18.90
CA SER A 32 12.93 12.88 17.65
C SER A 32 11.70 13.50 17.00
N CYS A 33 10.56 12.82 17.01
CA CYS A 33 9.30 13.39 16.52
C CYS A 33 8.92 14.67 17.28
N TYR A 34 9.19 14.72 18.59
CA TYR A 34 8.86 15.85 19.45
C TYR A 34 9.89 17.00 19.34
N THR A 35 11.18 16.68 19.34
CA THR A 35 12.27 17.67 19.33
C THR A 35 12.64 18.14 17.93
N LYS A 36 12.24 17.41 16.88
CA LYS A 36 12.64 17.58 15.47
C LYS A 36 14.14 17.37 15.22
N ASP A 37 14.83 16.69 16.13
CA ASP A 37 16.22 16.26 15.97
C ASP A 37 16.29 14.74 15.82
N PHE A 38 16.77 14.28 14.67
CA PHE A 38 16.81 12.86 14.27
C PHE A 38 18.23 12.27 14.33
N SER A 39 19.24 13.01 14.83
CA SER A 39 20.63 12.54 14.84
C SER A 39 20.84 11.30 15.72
N GLU A 40 20.11 11.21 16.83
CA GLU A 40 20.22 10.10 17.79
C GLU A 40 19.79 8.76 17.19
N ILE A 41 18.74 8.76 16.34
CA ILE A 41 18.33 7.57 15.59
C ILE A 41 19.53 7.05 14.80
N LYS A 42 20.17 7.94 14.03
CA LYS A 42 21.34 7.59 13.21
C LYS A 42 22.51 7.07 14.07
N GLU A 43 22.84 7.72 15.19
CA GLU A 43 23.90 7.27 16.11
C GLU A 43 23.65 5.84 16.62
N ILE A 44 22.40 5.54 16.99
CA ILE A 44 22.02 4.20 17.46
C ILE A 44 22.16 3.16 16.34
N LEU A 45 21.74 3.50 15.13
CA LEU A 45 21.82 2.58 13.98
C LEU A 45 23.23 2.35 13.48
N ASP A 46 24.06 3.39 13.43
CA ASP A 46 25.49 3.28 13.09
C ASP A 46 26.24 2.37 14.08
N SER A 47 25.76 2.31 15.33
CA SER A 47 26.36 1.46 16.38
C SER A 47 25.79 0.04 16.42
N ASN A 48 24.57 -0.18 15.89
CA ASN A 48 23.92 -1.49 15.86
C ASN A 48 22.89 -1.57 14.73
N GLU A 49 23.36 -1.77 13.50
CA GLU A 49 22.49 -1.79 12.30
C GLU A 49 21.42 -2.89 12.36
N ASN A 50 21.69 -4.03 13.01
CA ASN A 50 20.74 -5.13 13.09
C ASN A 50 19.51 -4.82 13.96
N LEU A 51 19.54 -3.72 14.71
CA LEU A 51 18.47 -3.34 15.62
C LEU A 51 17.14 -3.06 14.90
N ILE A 52 17.20 -2.46 13.70
CA ILE A 52 16.01 -2.13 12.90
C ILE A 52 15.22 -3.36 12.46
N ASN A 53 15.87 -4.52 12.45
CA ASN A 53 15.28 -5.81 12.09
C ASN A 53 14.74 -6.57 13.30
N GLY A 54 14.94 -6.05 14.51
CA GLY A 54 14.40 -6.62 15.74
C GLY A 54 12.87 -6.59 15.78
N ASP A 55 12.32 -7.50 16.58
CA ASP A 55 10.88 -7.62 16.83
C ASP A 55 10.61 -7.40 18.32
N TYR A 56 9.86 -6.35 18.65
CA TYR A 56 9.42 -6.07 20.01
C TYR A 56 7.93 -6.28 20.15
N LYS A 57 7.54 -7.28 20.96
CA LYS A 57 6.14 -7.63 21.21
C LYS A 57 5.34 -7.89 19.92
N GLY A 58 5.99 -8.33 18.83
CA GLY A 58 5.37 -8.58 17.53
C GLY A 58 5.43 -7.39 16.56
N PHE A 59 6.03 -6.26 16.95
CA PHE A 59 6.13 -5.04 16.16
C PHE A 59 7.57 -4.75 15.73
N ARG A 60 7.74 -4.32 14.47
CA ARG A 60 9.03 -3.91 13.91
C ARG A 60 9.11 -2.40 13.70
N VAL A 61 10.31 -1.84 13.66
CA VAL A 61 10.53 -0.38 13.60
C VAL A 61 9.87 0.27 12.37
N LEU A 62 9.92 -0.39 11.21
CA LEU A 62 9.23 0.09 10.01
C LEU A 62 7.71 0.12 10.19
N GLU A 63 7.12 -0.91 10.81
CA GLU A 63 5.68 -0.96 11.07
C GLU A 63 5.25 0.13 12.05
N TYR A 64 6.03 0.33 13.11
CA TYR A 64 5.83 1.42 14.07
C TYR A 64 5.87 2.77 13.35
N THR A 65 6.90 3.01 12.52
CA THR A 65 7.05 4.25 11.76
C THR A 65 5.87 4.51 10.83
N LEU A 66 5.43 3.49 10.07
CA LEU A 66 4.30 3.59 9.15
C LEU A 66 2.95 3.84 9.86
N SER A 67 2.88 3.63 11.18
CA SER A 67 1.68 3.81 11.99
C SER A 67 1.72 5.03 12.92
N LEU A 68 2.79 5.84 12.88
CA LEU A 68 2.94 7.03 13.74
C LEU A 68 1.77 8.00 13.61
N ASP A 69 1.23 8.21 12.40
CA ASP A 69 0.08 9.07 12.15
C ASP A 69 -1.19 8.62 12.89
N LYS A 70 -1.32 7.32 13.17
CA LYS A 70 -2.43 6.75 13.95
C LYS A 70 -2.32 7.02 15.45
N LEU A 71 -1.16 7.48 15.93
CA LEU A 71 -1.01 7.98 17.29
C LEU A 71 -1.64 9.35 17.46
N LYS A 72 -1.93 10.05 16.36
CA LYS A 72 -2.71 11.29 16.43
C LYS A 72 -4.11 10.94 16.93
N PRO A 73 -4.53 11.50 18.06
CA PRO A 73 -5.84 11.17 18.60
C PRO A 73 -6.97 11.67 17.68
N SER A 74 -8.11 10.98 17.68
CA SER A 74 -9.26 11.42 16.89
C SER A 74 -9.91 12.67 17.51
N GLU A 75 -10.55 13.52 16.71
CA GLU A 75 -11.31 14.68 17.21
C GLU A 75 -12.36 14.29 18.26
N LYS A 76 -12.89 13.06 18.17
CA LYS A 76 -13.86 12.51 19.11
C LYS A 76 -13.23 12.20 20.47
N ASP A 77 -11.99 11.74 20.48
CA ASP A 77 -11.24 11.42 21.70
C ASP A 77 -10.70 12.69 22.39
N ALA A 78 -10.60 13.80 21.65
CA ALA A 78 -10.08 15.08 22.15
C ALA A 78 -10.97 15.68 23.23
N ASN A 79 -12.25 15.35 23.18
CA ASN A 79 -13.24 15.76 24.15
C ASN A 79 -13.31 14.85 25.40
N LEU A 80 -12.67 13.67 25.36
CA LEU A 80 -12.79 12.64 26.40
C LEU A 80 -11.54 12.49 27.27
N THR A 81 -10.44 13.16 26.93
CA THR A 81 -9.11 12.89 27.52
C THR A 81 -8.49 14.12 28.19
N LEU A 82 -7.55 13.92 29.13
CA LEU A 82 -6.77 14.97 29.78
C LEU A 82 -6.09 15.90 28.74
N LYS A 83 -6.23 17.22 28.91
CA LYS A 83 -5.78 18.25 27.95
C LYS A 83 -4.26 18.29 27.71
N GLU A 84 -3.44 17.92 28.70
CA GLU A 84 -1.97 18.08 28.61
C GLU A 84 -1.27 17.05 27.70
N PRO A 85 -1.54 15.73 27.78
CA PRO A 85 -1.06 14.76 26.80
C PRO A 85 -1.48 15.11 25.36
N TYR A 86 -2.71 15.61 25.20
CA TYR A 86 -3.25 16.08 23.92
C TYR A 86 -2.44 17.21 23.31
N SER A 87 -2.18 18.27 24.08
CA SER A 87 -1.40 19.42 23.58
C SER A 87 0.01 19.04 23.12
N THR A 88 0.56 17.95 23.67
CA THR A 88 1.89 17.46 23.30
C THR A 88 1.83 16.71 21.97
N LEU A 89 0.87 15.78 21.82
CA LEU A 89 0.69 15.04 20.57
C LEU A 89 0.24 15.94 19.41
N ASP A 90 -0.61 16.93 19.66
CA ASP A 90 -1.06 17.91 18.66
C ASP A 90 0.08 18.82 18.16
N SER A 91 1.15 18.95 18.95
CA SER A 91 2.33 19.74 18.56
C SER A 91 3.31 18.97 17.64
N ILE A 92 3.13 17.66 17.51
CA ILE A 92 3.99 16.79 16.69
C ILE A 92 3.54 16.89 15.24
N ASP A 93 4.50 17.19 14.37
CA ASP A 93 4.35 17.05 12.92
C ASP A 93 4.61 15.59 12.54
N PHE A 94 3.55 14.78 12.55
CA PHE A 94 3.64 13.35 12.24
C PHE A 94 4.10 13.07 10.81
N HIS A 95 3.73 13.94 9.87
CA HIS A 95 4.20 13.86 8.48
C HIS A 95 5.71 14.03 8.42
N LEU A 96 6.25 15.12 8.98
CA LEU A 96 7.69 15.34 9.05
C LEU A 96 8.41 14.19 9.74
N CYS A 97 7.86 13.71 10.88
CA CYS A 97 8.48 12.61 11.60
C CYS A 97 8.53 11.32 10.76
N GLN A 98 7.40 10.92 10.17
CA GLN A 98 7.34 9.73 9.32
C GLN A 98 8.32 9.82 8.14
N THR A 99 8.32 10.95 7.43
CA THR A 99 9.22 11.15 6.28
C THR A 99 10.69 11.05 6.70
N LYS A 100 11.10 11.70 7.80
CA LYS A 100 12.50 11.68 8.26
C LYS A 100 12.94 10.32 8.80
N VAL A 101 12.09 9.66 9.57
CA VAL A 101 12.41 8.35 10.14
C VAL A 101 12.48 7.29 9.04
N LEU A 102 11.54 7.28 8.09
CA LEU A 102 11.59 6.38 6.94
C LEU A 102 12.84 6.60 6.09
N ASP A 103 13.22 7.86 5.86
CA ASP A 103 14.42 8.20 5.09
C ASP A 103 15.68 7.61 5.73
N ILE A 104 15.84 7.79 7.05
CA ILE A 104 16.95 7.22 7.82
C ILE A 104 16.90 5.69 7.78
N LEU A 105 15.78 5.07 8.15
CA LEU A 105 15.68 3.61 8.27
C LEU A 105 15.94 2.90 6.94
N LEU A 106 15.46 3.47 5.83
CA LEU A 106 15.61 2.89 4.50
C LEU A 106 17.02 3.06 3.90
N ASP A 107 17.89 3.84 4.54
CA ASP A 107 19.31 3.91 4.17
C ASP A 107 20.12 2.72 4.73
N TYR A 108 19.62 2.02 5.75
CA TYR A 108 20.23 0.82 6.34
C TYR A 108 19.64 -0.48 5.77
N ASN A 109 20.26 -1.63 6.06
CA ASN A 109 19.79 -2.94 5.60
C ASN A 109 18.57 -3.45 6.39
N VAL A 110 17.43 -2.79 6.18
CA VAL A 110 16.16 -3.13 6.81
C VAL A 110 15.40 -4.22 6.05
N GLU A 111 14.85 -5.19 6.78
CA GLU A 111 13.96 -6.22 6.27
C GLU A 111 12.63 -5.59 5.85
N VAL A 112 12.23 -5.82 4.60
CA VAL A 112 10.96 -5.32 4.04
C VAL A 112 9.97 -6.43 3.69
N GLU A 113 10.39 -7.70 3.76
CA GLU A 113 9.62 -8.87 3.27
C GLU A 113 8.94 -9.66 4.39
N TYR A 114 8.46 -8.97 5.42
CA TYR A 114 7.67 -9.55 6.50
C TYR A 114 6.20 -9.12 6.42
N PHE A 115 5.32 -9.87 7.07
CA PHE A 115 3.90 -9.54 7.13
C PHE A 115 3.54 -8.80 8.42
N ILE A 116 2.89 -7.66 8.26
CA ILE A 116 2.15 -6.90 9.25
C ILE A 116 0.72 -7.47 9.30
N ASN A 117 0.33 -8.00 10.46
CA ASN A 117 -0.99 -8.60 10.70
C ASN A 117 -1.41 -9.67 9.69
N GLN A 118 -0.45 -10.39 9.08
CA GLN A 118 -0.67 -11.37 8.00
C GLN A 118 -1.28 -10.83 6.70
N ILE A 119 -1.57 -9.52 6.61
CA ILE A 119 -2.25 -8.91 5.48
C ILE A 119 -1.27 -8.13 4.61
N TYR A 120 -0.48 -7.25 5.22
CA TYR A 120 0.34 -6.29 4.49
C TYR A 120 1.82 -6.60 4.65
N THR A 121 2.63 -6.32 3.66
CA THR A 121 4.06 -6.01 3.88
C THR A 121 4.22 -4.52 4.22
N PRO A 122 5.36 -4.08 4.79
CA PRO A 122 5.66 -2.65 4.93
C PRO A 122 5.48 -1.85 3.63
N PHE A 123 5.89 -2.43 2.50
CA PHE A 123 5.75 -1.82 1.18
C PHE A 123 4.27 -1.61 0.81
N SER A 124 3.42 -2.60 1.04
CA SER A 124 1.99 -2.47 0.75
C SER A 124 1.24 -1.62 1.80
N ALA A 125 1.71 -1.60 3.05
CA ALA A 125 1.16 -0.76 4.10
C ALA A 125 1.43 0.74 3.84
N LEU A 126 2.55 1.07 3.21
CA LEU A 126 2.90 2.42 2.78
C LEU A 126 1.85 3.04 1.85
N PHE A 127 1.24 2.23 0.97
CA PHE A 127 0.16 2.70 0.09
C PHE A 127 -1.03 3.24 0.90
N MET A 128 -1.38 2.55 2.00
CA MET A 128 -2.50 2.89 2.88
C MET A 128 -2.18 4.01 3.89
N ASN A 129 -0.95 4.53 3.92
CA ASN A 129 -0.58 5.61 4.83
C ASN A 129 -1.22 6.93 4.35
N ASN A 130 -1.92 7.64 5.23
CA ASN A 130 -2.64 8.86 4.86
C ASN A 130 -1.87 10.14 5.15
N SER A 131 -0.74 10.05 5.84
CA SER A 131 0.08 11.19 6.19
C SER A 131 1.07 11.56 5.09
N LEU A 132 1.53 10.59 4.30
CA LEU A 132 2.49 10.79 3.22
C LEU A 132 1.79 11.14 1.90
N SER A 133 2.41 12.03 1.12
CA SER A 133 1.98 12.32 -0.25
C SER A 133 2.30 11.17 -1.20
N SER A 134 1.60 11.07 -2.34
CA SER A 134 1.88 10.07 -3.38
C SER A 134 3.35 10.11 -3.83
N LYS A 135 3.93 11.32 -4.00
CA LYS A 135 5.34 11.49 -4.33
C LYS A 135 6.29 10.86 -3.31
N GLU A 136 6.05 11.04 -2.02
CA GLU A 136 6.87 10.44 -0.96
C GLU A 136 6.69 8.93 -0.88
N LYS A 137 5.44 8.45 -1.00
CA LYS A 137 5.16 7.01 -1.08
C LYS A 137 5.95 6.38 -2.22
N ILE A 138 5.94 6.98 -3.40
CA ILE A 138 6.71 6.51 -4.57
C ILE A 138 8.21 6.44 -4.28
N GLU A 139 8.77 7.44 -3.61
CA GLU A 139 10.19 7.46 -3.25
C GLU A 139 10.56 6.33 -2.29
N PHE A 140 9.79 6.19 -1.20
CA PHE A 140 10.02 5.13 -0.23
C PHE A 140 9.76 3.73 -0.79
N SER A 141 8.73 3.56 -1.64
CA SER A 141 8.50 2.33 -2.40
C SER A 141 9.72 1.95 -3.24
N LYS A 142 10.34 2.90 -3.96
CA LYS A 142 11.58 2.62 -4.72
C LYS A 142 12.72 2.17 -3.81
N LYS A 143 12.90 2.79 -2.64
CA LYS A 143 13.93 2.38 -1.66
C LYS A 143 13.67 0.96 -1.14
N MET A 144 12.43 0.65 -0.75
CA MET A 144 12.05 -0.68 -0.25
C MET A 144 12.18 -1.76 -1.34
N LEU A 145 11.77 -1.46 -2.57
CA LEU A 145 11.84 -2.40 -3.69
C LEU A 145 13.27 -2.84 -4.00
N LYS A 146 14.25 -1.93 -3.89
CA LYS A 146 15.68 -2.25 -4.06
C LYS A 146 16.21 -3.25 -3.04
N LYS A 147 15.55 -3.38 -1.88
CA LYS A 147 15.92 -4.34 -0.82
C LYS A 147 15.19 -5.68 -0.95
N SER A 148 14.24 -5.78 -1.88
CA SER A 148 13.40 -6.97 -2.08
C SER A 148 14.15 -8.07 -2.82
N LYS A 149 14.01 -9.30 -2.34
CA LYS A 149 14.38 -10.53 -3.06
C LYS A 149 13.21 -11.06 -3.90
N ASN A 150 11.97 -10.75 -3.50
CA ASN A 150 10.75 -11.11 -4.19
C ASN A 150 9.79 -9.91 -4.32
N PRO A 151 10.00 -9.04 -5.34
CA PRO A 151 9.18 -7.85 -5.59
C PRO A 151 7.67 -8.11 -5.66
N LYS A 152 7.26 -9.21 -6.29
CA LYS A 152 5.83 -9.55 -6.45
C LYS A 152 5.19 -9.86 -5.09
N LYS A 153 5.86 -10.67 -4.26
CA LYS A 153 5.39 -10.96 -2.90
C LYS A 153 5.38 -9.71 -2.04
N LEU A 154 6.41 -8.87 -2.14
CA LEU A 154 6.49 -7.59 -1.43
C LEU A 154 5.30 -6.69 -1.76
N ALA A 155 4.87 -6.65 -3.01
CA ALA A 155 3.78 -5.83 -3.51
C ALA A 155 2.38 -6.45 -3.38
N THR A 156 2.23 -7.60 -2.71
CA THR A 156 0.94 -8.28 -2.50
C THR A 156 0.28 -7.86 -1.18
N ILE A 157 -1.03 -7.64 -1.22
CA ILE A 157 -1.92 -7.44 -0.07
C ILE A 157 -2.76 -8.70 0.10
N ASN A 158 -2.53 -9.44 1.18
CA ASN A 158 -3.19 -10.72 1.47
C ASN A 158 -4.56 -10.51 2.11
N LEU A 159 -5.52 -9.97 1.37
CA LEU A 159 -6.90 -9.92 1.87
C LEU A 159 -7.46 -11.36 2.02
N PRO A 160 -8.26 -11.65 3.05
CA PRO A 160 -8.67 -13.01 3.41
C PRO A 160 -9.29 -13.85 2.27
N ASN A 161 -9.99 -13.21 1.33
CA ASN A 161 -10.72 -13.90 0.27
C ASN A 161 -10.22 -13.58 -1.15
N MET A 162 -9.35 -12.58 -1.29
CA MET A 162 -8.89 -12.13 -2.60
C MET A 162 -7.60 -11.33 -2.46
N PRO A 163 -6.43 -11.98 -2.48
CA PRO A 163 -5.17 -11.25 -2.54
C PRO A 163 -5.18 -10.34 -3.76
N ILE A 164 -4.81 -9.09 -3.56
CA ILE A 164 -4.60 -8.11 -4.63
C ILE A 164 -3.18 -7.60 -4.56
N ASN A 165 -2.68 -6.97 -5.61
CA ASN A 165 -1.41 -6.25 -5.55
C ASN A 165 -1.62 -4.74 -5.40
N VAL A 166 -0.54 -4.01 -5.10
CA VAL A 166 -0.60 -2.55 -4.94
C VAL A 166 -1.03 -1.80 -6.20
N VAL A 167 -0.84 -2.38 -7.40
CA VAL A 167 -1.31 -1.79 -8.67
C VAL A 167 -2.83 -1.84 -8.72
N GLU A 168 -3.43 -2.99 -8.41
CA GLU A 168 -4.88 -3.14 -8.28
C GLU A 168 -5.44 -2.26 -7.15
N ALA A 169 -4.75 -2.18 -6.00
CA ALA A 169 -5.16 -1.32 -4.90
C ALA A 169 -5.18 0.16 -5.28
N SER A 170 -4.22 0.63 -6.09
CA SER A 170 -4.20 1.99 -6.61
C SER A 170 -5.34 2.27 -7.59
N PHE A 171 -5.79 1.28 -8.36
CA PHE A 171 -7.02 1.38 -9.15
C PHE A 171 -8.26 1.50 -8.25
N LEU A 172 -8.38 0.65 -7.22
CA LEU A 172 -9.52 0.70 -6.29
C LEU A 172 -9.65 2.03 -5.54
N ALA A 173 -8.53 2.71 -5.32
CA ALA A 173 -8.48 4.01 -4.66
C ALA A 173 -8.55 5.22 -5.62
N ASP A 174 -8.63 5.01 -6.94
CA ASP A 174 -8.47 6.06 -7.98
C ASP A 174 -7.18 6.89 -7.83
N GLU A 175 -6.08 6.24 -7.45
CA GLU A 175 -4.75 6.84 -7.27
C GLU A 175 -3.87 6.61 -8.51
N LEU A 176 -4.17 7.31 -9.62
CA LEU A 176 -3.51 7.06 -10.91
C LEU A 176 -1.99 7.30 -10.87
N GLU A 177 -1.54 8.32 -10.12
CA GLU A 177 -0.10 8.60 -9.97
C GLU A 177 0.65 7.41 -9.36
N MET A 178 0.05 6.78 -8.33
CA MET A 178 0.61 5.59 -7.69
C MET A 178 0.57 4.39 -8.64
N PHE A 179 -0.52 4.22 -9.39
CA PHE A 179 -0.68 3.16 -10.38
C PHE A 179 0.44 3.19 -11.42
N ASP A 180 0.64 4.34 -12.06
CA ASP A 180 1.68 4.53 -13.08
C ASP A 180 3.08 4.33 -12.48
N ALA A 181 3.31 4.86 -11.28
CA ALA A 181 4.59 4.72 -10.62
C ALA A 181 4.94 3.27 -10.28
N TYR A 182 3.98 2.46 -9.82
CA TYR A 182 4.21 1.05 -9.56
C TYR A 182 4.48 0.25 -10.84
N LEU A 183 3.79 0.57 -11.93
CA LEU A 183 4.09 -0.02 -13.25
C LEU A 183 5.52 0.33 -13.70
N GLU A 184 5.92 1.60 -13.59
CA GLU A 184 7.29 2.05 -13.92
C GLU A 184 8.36 1.43 -12.99
N MET A 185 7.98 1.00 -11.79
CA MET A 185 8.84 0.19 -10.90
C MET A 185 8.96 -1.28 -11.33
N GLY A 186 8.27 -1.70 -12.40
CA GLY A 186 8.30 -3.07 -12.92
C GLY A 186 7.34 -4.02 -12.22
N LEU A 187 6.39 -3.51 -11.43
CA LEU A 187 5.39 -4.32 -10.75
C LEU A 187 4.24 -4.69 -11.71
N VAL A 188 4.53 -5.59 -12.64
CA VAL A 188 3.55 -6.10 -13.62
C VAL A 188 3.04 -7.46 -13.17
N PHE A 189 1.74 -7.54 -12.92
CA PHE A 189 1.05 -8.77 -12.56
C PHE A 189 0.08 -9.16 -13.67
N GLU A 190 0.08 -10.44 -14.01
CA GLU A 190 -0.67 -10.98 -15.16
C GLU A 190 -2.18 -10.76 -15.02
N ASP A 191 -2.71 -10.92 -13.81
CA ASP A 191 -4.15 -10.90 -13.57
C ASP A 191 -4.69 -9.47 -13.37
N THR A 192 -3.84 -8.43 -13.36
CA THR A 192 -4.26 -7.04 -13.12
C THR A 192 -5.22 -6.50 -14.16
N LEU A 193 -4.97 -6.76 -15.44
CA LEU A 193 -5.89 -6.31 -16.50
C LEU A 193 -7.26 -6.98 -16.35
N PHE A 194 -7.27 -8.28 -16.04
CA PHE A 194 -8.49 -9.03 -15.79
C PHE A 194 -9.22 -8.45 -14.57
N TYR A 195 -8.51 -8.21 -13.47
CA TYR A 195 -9.07 -7.64 -12.25
C TYR A 195 -9.71 -6.28 -12.50
N ILE A 196 -8.99 -5.33 -13.10
CA ILE A 196 -9.49 -3.96 -13.37
C ILE A 196 -10.76 -4.01 -14.22
N MET A 197 -10.76 -4.86 -15.24
CA MET A 197 -11.89 -5.00 -16.16
C MET A 197 -13.10 -5.69 -15.51
N THR A 198 -12.89 -6.59 -14.55
CA THR A 198 -13.97 -7.35 -13.90
C THR A 198 -14.48 -6.75 -12.58
N GLU A 199 -13.72 -5.87 -11.92
CA GLU A 199 -14.09 -5.27 -10.64
C GLU A 199 -15.48 -4.60 -10.62
N PRO A 200 -15.90 -3.83 -11.65
CA PRO A 200 -17.22 -3.19 -11.64
C PRO A 200 -18.38 -4.18 -11.49
N TYR A 201 -18.13 -5.45 -11.79
CA TYR A 201 -19.12 -6.52 -11.84
C TYR A 201 -19.19 -7.35 -10.56
N PHE A 202 -18.20 -7.29 -9.66
CA PHE A 202 -18.12 -8.16 -8.48
C PHE A 202 -19.23 -7.96 -7.44
N LYS A 203 -19.92 -6.81 -7.47
CA LYS A 203 -21.06 -6.57 -6.57
C LYS A 203 -22.36 -7.25 -7.02
N TYR A 204 -22.37 -7.88 -8.19
CA TYR A 204 -23.56 -8.48 -8.80
C TYR A 204 -23.43 -10.01 -8.87
N PRO A 205 -24.11 -10.75 -7.99
CA PRO A 205 -23.97 -12.21 -7.86
C PRO A 205 -24.21 -12.98 -9.17
N GLU A 206 -25.16 -12.54 -9.99
CA GLU A 206 -25.51 -13.17 -11.27
C GLU A 206 -24.37 -13.06 -12.29
N ILE A 207 -23.56 -11.99 -12.18
CA ILE A 207 -22.41 -11.75 -13.06
C ILE A 207 -21.21 -12.57 -12.59
N LEU A 208 -21.03 -12.70 -11.27
CA LEU A 208 -20.03 -13.59 -10.67
C LEU A 208 -20.30 -15.06 -11.03
N ASP A 209 -21.56 -15.49 -11.00
CA ASP A 209 -21.97 -16.85 -11.33
C ASP A 209 -21.54 -17.28 -12.74
N PHE A 210 -21.52 -16.36 -13.70
CA PHE A 210 -20.98 -16.63 -15.04
C PHE A 210 -19.46 -16.84 -15.04
N PHE A 211 -18.70 -16.05 -14.29
CA PHE A 211 -17.25 -16.28 -14.16
C PHE A 211 -16.92 -17.63 -13.53
N TYR A 212 -17.83 -18.18 -12.72
CA TYR A 212 -17.75 -19.54 -12.17
C TYR A 212 -18.33 -20.62 -13.10
N GLY A 213 -18.68 -20.28 -14.34
CA GLY A 213 -19.11 -21.24 -15.36
C GLY A 213 -20.53 -21.77 -15.17
N LYS A 214 -21.37 -21.11 -14.36
CA LYS A 214 -22.81 -21.42 -14.31
C LYS A 214 -23.48 -20.91 -15.58
N GLU A 215 -24.46 -21.66 -16.09
CA GLU A 215 -25.29 -21.18 -17.20
C GLU A 215 -26.00 -19.90 -16.78
N MET A 216 -25.72 -18.80 -17.48
CA MET A 216 -26.45 -17.55 -17.32
C MET A 216 -27.90 -17.80 -17.71
N GLY A 217 -28.84 -17.56 -16.79
CA GLY A 217 -30.25 -17.40 -17.15
C GLY A 217 -30.36 -16.31 -18.22
N GLY A 218 -31.08 -16.59 -19.31
CA GLY A 218 -31.20 -15.66 -20.44
C GLY A 218 -31.69 -14.28 -19.98
N ASN A 219 -30.94 -13.25 -20.39
CA ASN A 219 -31.07 -11.83 -20.06
C ASN A 219 -30.46 -11.39 -18.72
N LEU A 220 -29.14 -11.29 -18.67
CA LEU A 220 -28.45 -10.44 -17.69
C LEU A 220 -28.75 -8.97 -17.99
N GLU A 221 -29.58 -8.36 -17.15
CA GLU A 221 -29.76 -6.91 -17.18
C GLU A 221 -28.52 -6.23 -16.60
N ILE A 222 -27.80 -5.51 -17.45
CA ILE A 222 -26.64 -4.72 -17.04
C ILE A 222 -27.14 -3.60 -16.11
N PRO A 223 -26.56 -3.45 -14.91
CA PRO A 223 -26.90 -2.35 -14.01
C PRO A 223 -26.69 -1.00 -14.72
N LYS A 224 -27.70 -0.12 -14.69
CA LYS A 224 -27.63 1.23 -15.26
C LYS A 224 -27.50 2.33 -14.21
N THR A 225 -27.13 1.96 -12.98
CA THR A 225 -26.94 2.92 -11.90
C THR A 225 -25.75 3.84 -12.21
N LYS A 226 -25.79 5.07 -11.69
CA LYS A 226 -24.67 6.01 -11.83
C LYS A 226 -23.37 5.41 -11.27
N GLU A 227 -23.43 4.79 -10.09
CA GLU A 227 -22.27 4.13 -9.45
C GLU A 227 -21.63 3.09 -10.38
N PHE A 228 -22.44 2.26 -11.06
CA PHE A 228 -21.93 1.26 -11.99
C PHE A 228 -21.25 1.91 -13.20
N GLN A 229 -21.86 2.95 -13.77
CA GLN A 229 -21.28 3.65 -14.92
C GLN A 229 -19.98 4.37 -14.55
N ASP A 230 -19.90 4.98 -13.36
CA ASP A 230 -18.70 5.64 -12.84
C ASP A 230 -17.56 4.61 -12.64
N LYS A 231 -17.86 3.45 -12.05
CA LYS A 231 -16.90 2.33 -11.90
C LYS A 231 -16.43 1.78 -13.24
N LYS A 232 -17.33 1.66 -14.21
CA LYS A 232 -17.00 1.20 -15.55
C LYS A 232 -16.07 2.19 -16.28
N ALA A 233 -16.36 3.48 -16.18
CA ALA A 233 -15.49 4.52 -16.75
C ALA A 233 -14.09 4.51 -16.12
N LEU A 234 -14.03 4.33 -14.79
CA LEU A 234 -12.78 4.17 -14.05
C LEU A 234 -12.00 2.92 -14.52
N SER A 235 -12.67 1.78 -14.60
CA SER A 235 -12.12 0.54 -15.12
C SER A 235 -11.50 0.73 -16.52
N HIS A 236 -12.23 1.37 -17.43
CA HIS A 236 -11.74 1.65 -18.79
C HIS A 236 -10.48 2.54 -18.79
N LYS A 237 -10.48 3.62 -18.00
CA LYS A 237 -9.33 4.53 -17.84
C LYS A 237 -8.07 3.75 -17.43
N TYR A 238 -8.17 2.94 -16.37
CA TYR A 238 -7.02 2.20 -15.84
C TYR A 238 -6.59 1.04 -16.74
N ALA A 239 -7.54 0.34 -17.36
CA ALA A 239 -7.24 -0.69 -18.34
C ALA A 239 -6.47 -0.12 -19.54
N LEU A 240 -6.88 1.05 -20.03
CA LEU A 240 -6.18 1.75 -21.12
C LEU A 240 -4.75 2.11 -20.72
N GLU A 241 -4.53 2.69 -19.54
CA GLU A 241 -3.18 3.05 -19.08
C GLU A 241 -2.30 1.82 -18.89
N TYR A 242 -2.83 0.74 -18.33
CA TYR A 242 -2.11 -0.54 -18.23
C TYR A 242 -1.70 -1.08 -19.60
N ILE A 243 -2.61 -1.11 -20.58
CA ILE A 243 -2.32 -1.59 -21.95
C ILE A 243 -1.28 -0.68 -22.62
N LYS A 244 -1.37 0.64 -22.47
CA LYS A 244 -0.38 1.60 -22.99
C LYS A 244 1.01 1.33 -22.39
N PHE A 245 1.09 1.10 -21.08
CA PHE A 245 2.32 0.77 -20.40
C PHE A 245 2.93 -0.54 -20.93
N LEU A 246 2.14 -1.62 -20.99
CA LEU A 246 2.62 -2.91 -21.52
C LEU A 246 3.17 -2.75 -22.93
N LYS A 247 2.48 -1.99 -23.78
CA LYS A 247 2.92 -1.67 -25.14
C LYS A 247 4.22 -0.88 -25.15
N SER A 248 4.37 0.14 -24.31
CA SER A 248 5.58 0.96 -24.26
C SER A 248 6.82 0.18 -23.82
N LYS A 249 6.64 -0.87 -23.01
CA LYS A 249 7.72 -1.76 -22.56
C LYS A 249 7.92 -3.02 -23.42
N ASN A 250 7.16 -3.19 -24.51
CA ASN A 250 7.11 -4.43 -25.31
C ASN A 250 6.88 -5.69 -24.46
N HIS A 251 6.01 -5.59 -23.45
CA HIS A 251 5.67 -6.71 -22.58
C HIS A 251 4.54 -7.53 -23.22
N TYR A 252 4.71 -8.85 -23.30
CA TYR A 252 3.75 -9.79 -23.88
C TYR A 252 3.42 -10.89 -22.89
N PHE A 253 2.14 -11.27 -22.78
CA PHE A 253 1.71 -12.41 -21.98
C PHE A 253 1.80 -13.72 -22.75
N ASP A 254 1.92 -14.82 -22.01
CA ASP A 254 1.94 -16.18 -22.55
C ASP A 254 0.63 -16.53 -23.28
N LYS A 255 0.71 -17.42 -24.28
CA LYS A 255 -0.42 -17.89 -25.09
C LYS A 255 -1.52 -18.54 -24.27
N ASP A 256 -1.19 -19.28 -23.21
CA ASP A 256 -2.21 -19.93 -22.38
C ASP A 256 -3.09 -18.91 -21.64
N LYS A 257 -2.54 -17.72 -21.35
CA LYS A 257 -3.28 -16.60 -20.74
C LYS A 257 -4.16 -15.86 -21.75
N MET A 258 -3.90 -15.99 -23.06
CA MET A 258 -4.81 -15.49 -24.10
C MET A 258 -6.18 -16.14 -24.04
N SER A 259 -6.26 -17.39 -23.60
CA SER A 259 -7.54 -18.07 -23.41
C SER A 259 -8.41 -17.39 -22.35
N ALA A 260 -7.79 -16.84 -21.30
CA ALA A 260 -8.49 -16.09 -20.25
C ALA A 260 -8.97 -14.72 -20.77
N TYR A 261 -8.15 -14.00 -21.54
CA TYR A 261 -8.56 -12.73 -22.14
C TYR A 261 -9.61 -12.89 -23.25
N ALA A 262 -9.61 -14.02 -23.98
CA ALA A 262 -10.67 -14.35 -24.93
C ALA A 262 -12.01 -14.58 -24.21
N LYS A 263 -12.00 -15.30 -23.09
CA LYS A 263 -13.19 -15.45 -22.23
C LYS A 263 -13.66 -14.10 -21.67
N LEU A 264 -12.72 -13.25 -21.23
CA LEU A 264 -13.04 -11.91 -20.76
C LEU A 264 -13.62 -11.03 -21.88
N TYR A 265 -13.15 -11.16 -23.11
CA TYR A 265 -13.71 -10.45 -24.26
C TYR A 265 -15.16 -10.86 -24.54
N GLU A 266 -15.45 -12.17 -24.56
CA GLU A 266 -16.82 -12.66 -24.74
C GLU A 266 -17.73 -12.25 -23.58
N PHE A 267 -17.19 -12.23 -22.36
CA PHE A 267 -17.89 -11.66 -21.20
C PHE A 267 -18.26 -10.19 -21.42
N MET A 268 -17.30 -9.35 -21.79
CA MET A 268 -17.56 -7.91 -21.99
C MET A 268 -18.59 -7.68 -23.10
N LYS A 269 -18.59 -8.49 -24.15
CA LYS A 269 -19.62 -8.46 -25.19
C LYS A 269 -20.99 -8.84 -24.65
N ALA A 270 -21.09 -9.93 -23.88
CA ALA A 270 -22.35 -10.36 -23.27
C ALA A 270 -22.92 -9.29 -22.33
N MET A 271 -22.05 -8.60 -21.59
CA MET A 271 -22.40 -7.49 -20.71
C MET A 271 -22.57 -6.14 -21.43
N GLY A 272 -22.55 -6.09 -22.76
CA GLY A 272 -22.70 -4.84 -23.52
C GLY A 272 -21.62 -3.79 -23.24
N ASP A 273 -20.48 -4.18 -22.66
CA ASP A 273 -19.35 -3.32 -22.35
C ASP A 273 -18.45 -3.14 -23.58
N LYS A 274 -18.93 -2.32 -24.51
CA LYS A 274 -18.26 -2.07 -25.79
C LYS A 274 -16.86 -1.47 -25.63
N ASP A 275 -16.66 -0.62 -24.63
CA ASP A 275 -15.39 0.11 -24.45
C ASP A 275 -14.28 -0.83 -23.98
N ASN A 276 -14.55 -1.66 -22.96
CA ASN A 276 -13.58 -2.65 -22.50
C ASN A 276 -13.41 -3.81 -23.49
N ALA A 277 -14.47 -4.22 -24.18
CA ALA A 277 -14.35 -5.22 -25.26
C ALA A 277 -13.44 -4.70 -26.39
N TRP A 278 -13.54 -3.43 -26.76
CA TRP A 278 -12.66 -2.81 -27.75
C TRP A 278 -11.21 -2.73 -27.28
N LEU A 279 -10.96 -2.38 -26.00
CA LEU A 279 -9.61 -2.41 -25.44
C LEU A 279 -8.99 -3.81 -25.50
N LEU A 280 -9.74 -4.86 -25.19
CA LEU A 280 -9.27 -6.24 -25.28
C LEU A 280 -8.97 -6.67 -26.71
N GLN A 281 -9.77 -6.21 -27.67
CA GLN A 281 -9.49 -6.44 -29.09
C GLN A 281 -8.19 -5.78 -29.52
N ILE A 282 -7.96 -4.53 -29.09
CA ILE A 282 -6.70 -3.83 -29.31
C ILE A 282 -5.54 -4.58 -28.66
N PHE A 283 -5.70 -4.97 -27.40
CA PHE A 283 -4.69 -5.68 -26.63
C PHE A 283 -4.28 -7.00 -27.29
N SER A 284 -5.26 -7.83 -27.67
CA SER A 284 -5.02 -9.11 -28.35
C SER A 284 -4.34 -8.95 -29.71
N SER A 285 -4.58 -7.85 -30.44
CA SER A 285 -3.91 -7.56 -31.70
C SER A 285 -2.41 -7.27 -31.57
N TYR A 286 -1.93 -6.98 -30.35
CA TYR A 286 -0.51 -6.68 -30.10
C TYR A 286 0.31 -7.90 -29.72
N ILE A 287 -0.31 -9.06 -29.49
CA ILE A 287 0.39 -10.24 -28.99
C ILE A 287 0.87 -11.07 -30.18
N ARG A 288 2.17 -11.37 -30.21
CA ARG A 288 2.84 -12.17 -31.25
C ARG A 288 2.88 -13.65 -30.87
#